data_AF-A0A9D8QRC9-F1
#
_entry.id   AF-A0A9D8QRC9-F1
#
_cell.length_a   1.000
_cell.length_b   1.000
_cell.length_c   1.000
_cell.angle_alpha   90.00
_cell.angle_beta   90.00
_cell.angle_gamma   90.00
#
_symmetry.space_group_name_H-M   'P 1'
#
loop_
_entity.id
_entity.type
_entity.pdbx_description
1 polymer ?
#
loop_
_entity_poly.entity_id
_entity_poly.type
_entity_poly.pdbx_seq_one_letter_code
_entity_poly.pdbx_strand_id
1 'polypeptide(L)'
;SAVVHEFAERFTKSYGIPIRFTDTAAVRIAEKAEAEGVSIRDYCARSFKDFQFGLKLIQQEEEFLLDETVVDNPDEWLSQRVVKNYKK
;
A
#
# COMPACT_ATOMS: atom_id res chain seq x y z
N SER A 1 -11.64 -5.93 5.70
CA SER A 1 -10.89 -6.78 6.65
C SER A 1 -10.22 -5.92 7.72
N ALA A 2 -10.49 -6.13 9.01
CA ALA A 2 -10.05 -5.20 10.09
C ALA A 2 -8.52 -5.07 10.22
N VAL A 3 -7.77 -6.15 9.96
CA VAL A 3 -6.30 -6.18 10.06
C VAL A 3 -5.63 -5.26 9.02
N VAL A 4 -6.20 -5.18 7.82
CA VAL A 4 -5.67 -4.34 6.72
C VAL A 4 -5.83 -2.86 7.06
N HIS A 5 -6.96 -2.47 7.66
CA HIS A 5 -7.18 -1.09 8.10
C HIS A 5 -6.26 -0.72 9.28
N GLU A 6 -6.09 -1.62 10.26
CA GLU A 6 -5.13 -1.40 11.35
C GLU A 6 -3.70 -1.19 10.83
N PHE A 7 -3.30 -1.95 9.81
CA PHE A 7 -2.00 -1.76 9.16
C PHE A 7 -1.87 -0.36 8.53
N ALA A 8 -2.90 0.10 7.80
CA ALA A 8 -2.92 1.43 7.20
C ALA A 8 -2.80 2.55 8.25
N GLU A 9 -3.53 2.45 9.36
CA GLU A 9 -3.46 3.41 10.46
C GLU A 9 -2.07 3.43 11.11
N ARG A 10 -1.48 2.24 11.34
CA ARG A 10 -0.13 2.11 11.90
C ARG A 10 0.94 2.65 10.96
N PHE A 11 0.80 2.38 9.66
CA PHE A 11 1.71 2.89 8.64
C PHE A 11 1.67 4.42 8.62
N THR A 12 0.47 4.99 8.62
CA THR A 12 0.24 6.44 8.71
C THR A 12 0.90 7.03 9.95
N LYS A 13 0.69 6.41 11.12
CA LYS A 13 1.28 6.88 12.38
C LYS A 13 2.82 6.77 12.42
N SER A 14 3.39 5.75 11.78
CA SER A 14 4.83 5.49 11.81
C SER A 14 5.60 6.35 10.83
N TYR A 15 5.04 6.58 9.63
CA TYR A 15 5.74 7.26 8.54
C TYR A 15 5.20 8.66 8.23
N GLY A 16 4.06 9.04 8.81
CA GLY A 16 3.37 10.30 8.52
C GLY A 16 2.71 10.31 7.13
N ILE A 17 2.52 9.14 6.52
CA ILE A 17 1.92 9.01 5.18
C ILE A 17 0.53 8.38 5.31
N PRO A 18 -0.54 9.16 5.14
CA PRO A 18 -1.91 8.66 5.17
C PRO A 18 -2.16 7.71 3.99
N ILE A 19 -2.42 6.44 4.31
CA ILE A 19 -2.82 5.41 3.34
C ILE A 19 -4.16 4.80 3.73
N ARG A 20 -4.94 4.36 2.74
CA ARG A 20 -6.21 3.68 2.93
C ARG A 20 -6.35 2.57 1.91
N PHE A 21 -6.81 1.39 2.34
CA PHE A 21 -7.13 0.29 1.44
C PHE A 21 -8.61 0.28 1.08
N THR A 22 -8.94 -0.04 -0.16
CA THR A 22 -10.33 -0.34 -0.54
C THR A 22 -10.76 -1.71 0.01
N ASP A 23 -12.06 -1.96 0.03
CA ASP A 23 -12.58 -3.27 0.46
C ASP A 23 -12.09 -4.40 -0.47
N THR A 24 -12.04 -4.14 -1.78
CA THR A 24 -11.47 -5.05 -2.78
C THR A 24 -9.98 -5.32 -2.54
N ALA A 25 -9.19 -4.29 -2.21
CA ALA A 25 -7.79 -4.47 -1.84
C ALA A 25 -7.63 -5.34 -0.60
N ALA A 26 -8.49 -5.15 0.41
CA ALA A 26 -8.44 -5.94 1.63
C ALA A 26 -8.77 -7.42 1.39
N VAL A 27 -9.74 -7.72 0.50
CA VAL A 27 -10.02 -9.08 0.05
C VAL A 27 -8.81 -9.65 -0.70
N ARG A 28 -8.26 -8.88 -1.65
CA ARG A 28 -7.11 -9.31 -2.46
C ARG A 28 -5.87 -9.62 -1.65
N ILE A 29 -5.60 -8.80 -0.63
CA ILE A 29 -4.50 -9.04 0.33
C ILE A 29 -4.71 -10.37 1.07
N ALA A 30 -5.94 -10.65 1.50
CA ALA A 30 -6.24 -11.90 2.20
C ALA A 30 -6.02 -13.12 1.29
N GLU A 31 -6.47 -13.06 0.04
CA GLU A 31 -6.24 -14.12 -0.95
C GLU A 31 -4.75 -14.35 -1.21
N LYS A 32 -3.98 -13.27 -1.39
CA LYS A 32 -2.53 -13.36 -1.64
C LYS A 32 -1.78 -13.91 -0.42
N ALA A 33 -2.12 -13.44 0.77
CA ALA A 33 -1.52 -13.92 2.01
C ALA A 33 -1.80 -15.41 2.23
N GLU A 34 -3.03 -15.85 1.99
CA GLU A 34 -3.41 -17.27 2.06
C GLU A 34 -2.66 -18.10 1.01
N ALA A 35 -2.59 -17.63 -0.23
CA ALA A 35 -1.87 -18.30 -1.32
C ALA A 35 -0.36 -18.42 -1.06
N GLU A 36 0.27 -17.42 -0.42
CA GLU A 36 1.68 -17.46 0.00
C GLU A 36 1.91 -18.20 1.33
N GLY A 37 0.85 -18.58 2.05
CA GLY A 37 0.96 -19.22 3.36
C GLY A 37 1.51 -18.30 4.46
N VAL A 38 1.32 -16.99 4.33
CA VAL A 38 1.77 -15.97 5.30
C VAL A 38 0.59 -15.26 5.95
N SER A 39 0.82 -14.58 7.06
CA SER A 39 -0.22 -13.74 7.68
C SER A 39 -0.48 -12.50 6.83
N ILE A 40 -1.71 -11.97 6.85
CA ILE A 40 -2.07 -10.69 6.21
C ILE A 40 -1.11 -9.57 6.63
N ARG A 41 -0.68 -9.57 7.90
CA ARG A 41 0.24 -8.57 8.44
C ARG A 41 1.62 -8.68 7.81
N ASP A 42 2.15 -9.89 7.68
CA ASP A 42 3.45 -10.15 7.04
C ASP A 42 3.40 -9.83 5.55
N TYR A 43 2.32 -10.20 4.86
CA TYR A 43 2.11 -9.84 3.46
C TYR A 43 2.12 -8.32 3.29
N CYS A 44 1.32 -7.58 4.06
CA CYS A 44 1.30 -6.12 3.99
C CYS A 44 2.69 -5.52 4.29
N ALA A 45 3.36 -6.01 5.33
CA ALA A 45 4.68 -5.51 5.69
C ALA A 45 5.72 -5.76 4.59
N ARG A 46 5.64 -6.89 3.86
CA ARG A 46 6.54 -7.22 2.74
C ARG A 46 6.18 -6.43 1.47
N SER A 47 4.93 -6.46 1.06
CA SER A 47 4.45 -5.86 -0.20
C SER A 47 4.50 -4.33 -0.17
N PHE A 48 4.29 -3.71 1.00
CA PHE A 48 4.30 -2.25 1.16
C PHE A 48 5.56 -1.73 1.87
N LYS A 49 6.63 -2.53 1.98
CA LYS A 49 7.88 -2.08 2.63
C LYS A 49 8.49 -0.87 1.92
N ASP A 50 8.44 -0.83 0.58
CA ASP A 50 9.07 0.22 -0.23
C ASP A 50 8.17 1.44 -0.43
N PHE A 51 6.88 1.31 -0.07
CA PHE A 51 5.91 2.41 -0.18
C PHE A 51 6.30 3.58 0.70
N GLN A 52 6.91 3.35 1.87
CA GLN A 52 7.36 4.44 2.74
C GLN A 52 8.36 5.37 2.05
N PHE A 53 9.19 4.83 1.15
CA PHE A 53 10.19 5.59 0.41
C PHE A 53 9.58 6.22 -0.84
N GLY A 54 8.89 5.43 -1.66
CA GLY A 54 8.32 5.96 -2.89
C GLY A 54 7.20 6.98 -2.65
N LEU A 55 6.34 6.76 -1.66
CA LEU A 55 5.30 7.72 -1.29
C LEU A 55 5.89 9.03 -0.75
N LYS A 56 7.06 8.99 -0.07
CA LYS A 56 7.78 10.21 0.33
C LYS A 56 8.24 11.05 -0.86
N LEU A 57 8.61 10.41 -1.98
CA LEU A 57 9.03 11.11 -3.19
C LEU A 57 7.88 11.81 -3.91
N ILE A 58 6.66 11.33 -3.70
CA ILE A 58 5.42 11.85 -4.29
C ILE A 58 4.47 12.42 -3.23
N GLN A 59 5.00 12.83 -2.08
CA GLN A 59 4.23 13.27 -0.91
C GLN A 59 3.62 14.66 -1.14
N GLN A 60 2.74 14.76 -2.13
CA GLN A 60 1.91 15.92 -2.45
C GLN A 60 0.43 15.63 -2.20
N GLU A 61 0.06 14.37 -1.98
CA GLU A 61 -1.33 13.93 -1.78
C GLU A 61 -1.65 13.82 -0.28
N GLU A 62 -2.86 14.19 0.12
CA GLU A 62 -3.35 14.17 1.51
C GLU A 62 -3.77 12.76 1.99
N GLU A 63 -4.04 11.81 1.09
CA GLU A 63 -4.32 10.40 1.40
C GLU A 63 -4.07 9.54 0.14
N PHE A 64 -3.42 8.38 0.30
CA PHE A 64 -3.25 7.41 -0.79
C PHE A 64 -4.26 6.28 -0.66
N LEU A 65 -5.21 6.23 -1.59
CA LEU A 65 -6.14 5.12 -1.73
C LEU A 65 -5.49 3.98 -2.54
N LEU A 66 -5.35 2.81 -1.91
CA LEU A 66 -4.74 1.61 -2.48
C LEU A 66 -5.85 0.59 -2.79
N ASP A 67 -6.08 0.35 -4.07
CA ASP A 67 -7.04 -0.63 -4.55
C ASP A 67 -6.36 -1.98 -4.89
N GLU A 68 -7.15 -2.96 -5.33
CA GLU A 68 -6.68 -4.31 -5.66
C GLU A 68 -5.58 -4.32 -6.73
N THR A 69 -5.59 -3.37 -7.68
CA THR A 69 -4.54 -3.26 -8.71
C THR A 69 -3.20 -2.89 -8.09
N VAL A 70 -3.21 -2.07 -7.04
CA VAL A 70 -2.00 -1.72 -6.27
C VAL A 70 -1.50 -2.93 -5.48
N VAL A 71 -2.41 -3.76 -4.95
CA VAL A 71 -2.04 -5.00 -4.25
C VAL A 71 -1.42 -6.01 -5.22
N ASP A 72 -1.94 -6.10 -6.45
CA ASP A 72 -1.41 -6.99 -7.47
C ASP A 72 -0.05 -6.52 -8.02
N ASN A 73 0.13 -5.21 -8.23
CA ASN A 73 1.35 -4.64 -8.79
C ASN A 73 1.80 -3.36 -8.05
N PRO A 74 2.31 -3.49 -6.81
CA PRO A 74 2.68 -2.35 -5.96
C PRO A 74 3.83 -1.52 -6.55
N ASP A 75 4.87 -2.17 -7.08
CA ASP A 75 6.02 -1.52 -7.72
C ASP A 75 5.64 -0.70 -8.97
N GLU A 76 4.79 -1.27 -9.83
CA GLU A 76 4.38 -0.60 -11.06
C GLU A 76 3.57 0.66 -10.76
N TRP A 77 2.60 0.57 -9.83
CA TRP A 77 1.81 1.71 -9.41
C TRP A 77 2.68 2.83 -8.84
N LEU A 78 3.66 2.47 -7.99
CA LEU A 78 4.58 3.42 -7.37
C LEU A 78 5.46 4.10 -8.42
N SER A 79 6.03 3.33 -9.35
CA SER A 79 6.86 3.85 -10.45
C SER A 79 6.06 4.81 -11.35
N GLN A 80 4.84 4.43 -11.74
CA GLN A 80 3.97 5.31 -12.54
C GLN A 80 3.68 6.63 -11.83
N ARG A 81 3.43 6.60 -10.52
CA ARG A 81 3.20 7.81 -9.73
C ARG A 81 4.45 8.68 -9.63
N VAL A 82 5.61 8.10 -9.34
CA VAL A 82 6.89 8.82 -9.27
C VAL A 82 7.21 9.47 -10.61
N VAL A 83 7.11 8.75 -11.72
CA VAL A 83 7.37 9.28 -13.07
C VAL A 83 6.43 10.43 -13.43
N LYS A 84 5.14 10.34 -13.07
CA LYS A 84 4.19 11.45 -13.27
C LYS A 84 4.58 12.69 -12.48
N ASN A 85 5.12 12.52 -11.27
CA ASN A 85 5.56 13.65 -10.44
C ASN A 85 6.85 14.31 -10.96
N TYR A 86 7.79 13.52 -11.49
CA TYR A 86 9.08 14.02 -12.02
C TYR A 86 8.97 14.79 -13.34
N LYS A 87 7.88 14.64 -14.10
CA LYS A 87 7.67 15.33 -15.38
C LYS A 87 6.99 16.70 -15.26
N LYS A 88 6.87 17.24 -14.04
CA LYS A 88 6.38 18.60 -13.79
C LYS A 88 7.52 19.57 -13.52
#